data_AF-A0A9D8AIC0-F1
#
_entry.id   AF-A0A9D8AIC0-F1
#
_cell.length_a   1.000
_cell.length_b   1.000
_cell.length_c   1.000
_cell.angle_alpha   90.00
_cell.angle_beta   90.00
_cell.angle_gamma   90.00
#
_symmetry.space_group_name_H-M   'P 1'
#
loop_
_entity.id
_entity.type
_entity.pdbx_description
1 polymer ?
#
loop_
_entity_poly.entity_id
_entity_poly.type
_entity_poly.pdbx_seq_one_letter_code
_entity_poly.pdbx_strand_id
1 'polypeptide(L)' 'MANKAAQFVNEVKGELKKVSWPTRNDLISSTLVVLISVGILAVFVGICDLIFSRVINLLLR' A
#
# COMPACT_ATOMS: atom_id res chain seq x y z
N MET A 1 -14.28 -12.26 36.30
CA MET A 1 -13.47 -11.57 35.26
C MET A 1 -13.67 -12.18 33.87
N ALA A 2 -13.69 -13.51 33.71
CA ALA A 2 -13.90 -14.18 32.41
C ALA A 2 -15.15 -13.73 31.63
N ASN A 3 -16.28 -13.49 32.32
CA ASN A 3 -17.52 -13.05 31.66
C ASN A 3 -17.43 -11.66 31.00
N LYS A 4 -16.61 -10.73 31.53
CA LYS A 4 -16.44 -9.40 30.92
C LYS A 4 -15.65 -9.47 29.61
N ALA A 5 -14.64 -10.33 29.56
CA ALA A 5 -13.85 -10.54 28.33
C ALA A 5 -14.68 -11.23 27.24
N ALA A 6 -15.48 -12.23 27.59
CA ALA A 6 -16.38 -12.89 26.64
C ALA A 6 -17.44 -11.94 26.08
N GLN A 7 -17.98 -11.05 26.92
CA GLN A 7 -18.93 -10.02 26.50
C GLN A 7 -18.27 -8.99 25.57
N PHE A 8 -17.05 -8.53 25.90
CA PHE A 8 -16.28 -7.60 25.06
C PHE A 8 -15.98 -8.17 23.67
N VAL A 9 -15.61 -9.45 23.57
CA VAL A 9 -15.37 -10.11 22.27
C VAL A 9 -16.66 -10.20 21.43
N ASN A 10 -17.81 -10.44 22.07
CA ASN A 10 -19.09 -10.45 21.37
C ASN A 10 -19.51 -9.06 20.88
N GLU A 11 -19.28 -8.02 21.68
CA GLU A 11 -19.53 -6.63 21.29
C GLU A 11 -18.62 -6.20 20.12
N VAL A 12 -17.33 -6.51 20.18
CA VAL A 12 -16.36 -6.26 19.09
C VAL A 12 -16.75 -7.00 17.81
N LYS A 13 -17.21 -8.25 17.90
CA LYS A 13 -17.70 -9.02 16.75
C LYS A 13 -18.96 -8.40 16.13
N GLY A 14 -19.81 -7.77 16.94
CA GLY A 14 -20.98 -7.01 16.47
C GLY A 14 -20.59 -5.74 15.71
N GLU A 15 -19.61 -4.99 16.21
CA GLU A 15 -19.09 -3.78 15.55
C GLU A 15 -18.30 -4.10 14.28
N LEU A 16 -17.52 -5.18 14.26
CA LEU A 16 -16.80 -5.65 13.07
C LEU A 16 -17.74 -6.03 11.92
N LYS A 17 -19.00 -6.40 12.20
CA LYS A 17 -20.02 -6.63 11.17
C LYS A 17 -20.58 -5.35 10.55
N LYS A 18 -20.44 -4.20 11.23
CA LYS A 18 -20.82 -2.88 10.68
C LYS A 18 -19.74 -2.29 9.78
N VAL A 19 -18.56 -2.91 9.73
CA VAL A 19 -17.51 -2.51 8.79
C VAL A 19 -18.00 -2.80 7.38
N SER A 20 -18.26 -1.73 6.62
CA SER A 20 -18.55 -1.78 5.20
C SER A 20 -17.29 -2.20 4.45
N TRP A 21 -17.12 -3.51 4.31
CA TRP A 21 -16.04 -4.04 3.50
C TRP A 21 -16.22 -3.57 2.06
N PRO A 22 -15.18 -2.94 1.48
CA PRO A 22 -15.20 -2.52 0.08
C PRO A 22 -15.49 -3.71 -0.84
N THR A 23 -16.22 -3.46 -1.93
CA THR A 23 -16.52 -4.53 -2.89
C THR A 23 -15.24 -4.95 -3.63
N ARG A 24 -15.21 -6.18 -4.16
CA ARG A 24 -14.04 -6.71 -4.88
C ARG A 24 -13.57 -5.77 -6.02
N ASN A 25 -14.49 -5.04 -6.63
CA ASN A 25 -14.21 -4.10 -7.70
C ASN A 25 -13.51 -2.83 -7.21
N ASP A 26 -13.87 -2.33 -6.02
CA ASP A 26 -13.23 -1.15 -5.43
C ASP A 26 -11.78 -1.47 -5.01
N LEU A 27 -11.56 -2.69 -4.52
CA LEU A 27 -10.22 -3.21 -4.20
C LEU A 27 -9.33 -3.21 -5.42
N ILE A 28 -9.80 -3.82 -6.52
CA ILE A 28 -9.02 -3.94 -7.76
C ILE A 28 -8.73 -2.55 -8.33
N SER A 29 -9.73 -1.66 -8.34
CA SER A 29 -9.56 -0.29 -8.86
C SER A 29 -8.54 0.49 -8.05
N SER A 30 -8.60 0.41 -6.72
CA SER A 30 -7.67 1.09 -5.82
C SER A 30 -6.25 0.55 -5.96
N THR A 31 -6.09 -0.78 -6.04
CA THR A 31 -4.78 -1.41 -6.26
C THR A 31 -4.19 -1.06 -7.62
N LEU A 32 -5.01 -1.01 -8.68
CA LEU A 32 -4.56 -0.66 -10.03
C LEU A 32 -3.96 0.76 -10.07
N VAL A 33 -4.64 1.73 -9.45
CA VAL A 33 -4.17 3.12 -9.38
C VAL A 33 -2.83 3.21 -8.66
N VAL A 34 -2.68 2.51 -7.53
CA VAL A 34 -1.41 2.44 -6.79
C VAL A 34 -0.31 1.83 -7.65
N LEU A 35 -0.60 0.74 -8.37
CA LEU A 35 0.37 0.05 -9.21
C LEU A 35 0.91 0.94 -10.34
N ILE A 36 0.01 1.70 -10.98
CA ILE A 36 0.38 2.69 -12.00
C ILE A 36 1.24 3.81 -11.39
N SER A 37 0.83 4.33 -10.23
CA SER A 37 1.53 5.44 -9.56
C SER A 37 2.95 5.05 -9.16
N VAL A 38 3.12 3.85 -8.58
CA VAL A 38 4.43 3.31 -8.22
C VAL A 38 5.26 2.99 -9.47
N GLY A 39 4.64 2.48 -10.53
CA GLY A 39 5.32 2.24 -11.81
C GLY A 39 5.94 3.51 -12.40
N ILE A 40 5.20 4.62 -12.39
CA ILE A 40 5.72 5.93 -12.86
C ILE A 40 6.90 6.38 -12.01
N LEU A 41 6.79 6.31 -10.68
CA LEU A 41 7.86 6.65 -9.76
C LEU A 41 9.11 5.78 -9.97
N ALA A 42 8.93 4.47 -10.16
CA ALA A 42 10.04 3.54 -10.39
C ALA A 42 10.78 3.86 -11.69
N VAL A 43 10.05 4.18 -12.77
CA VAL A 43 10.67 4.59 -14.05
C VAL A 43 11.43 5.90 -13.87
N PHE A 44 10.85 6.89 -13.19
CA PHE A 44 11.51 8.16 -12.93
C PHE A 44 12.81 7.99 -12.16
N VAL A 45 12.78 7.27 -11.03
CA VAL A 45 13.96 6.99 -10.22
C VAL A 45 15.00 6.20 -11.03
N GLY A 46 14.58 5.18 -11.79
CA GLY A 46 15.49 4.42 -12.65
C GLY A 46 16.20 5.27 -13.70
N ILE A 47 15.50 6.24 -14.31
CA ILE A 47 16.13 7.20 -15.24
C ILE A 47 17.15 8.08 -14.51
N CYS A 48 16.80 8.59 -13.33
CA CYS A 48 17.73 9.37 -12.50
C CYS A 48 18.99 8.58 -12.16
N ASP A 49 18.86 7.31 -11.75
CA ASP A 49 19.99 6.45 -11.41
C ASP A 49 20.91 6.21 -12.61
N LEU A 50 20.35 6.03 -13.82
CA LEU A 50 21.13 5.91 -15.05
C LEU A 50 21.91 7.18 -15.36
N ILE A 51 21.29 8.34 -15.19
CA ILE A 51 21.94 9.65 -15.41
C ILE A 51 23.06 9.85 -14.40
N PHE A 52 22.78 9.65 -13.10
CA PHE A 52 23.78 9.78 -12.04
C PHE A 52 24.95 8.82 -12.24
N SER A 53 24.68 7.56 -12.57
CA SER A 53 25.73 6.57 -12.84
C SER A 53 26.65 7.03 -13.98
N ARG A 54 26.07 7.60 -15.03
CA ARG A 54 26.83 8.08 -16.20
C ARG A 54 27.64 9.34 -15.89
N VAL A 55 27.07 10.26 -15.12
CA VAL A 55 27.75 11.49 -14.66
C VAL A 55 28.91 11.16 -13.72
N ILE A 56 28.69 10.27 -12.74
CA ILE A 56 29.73 9.82 -11.81
C ILE A 56 30.86 9.11 -12.56
N ASN A 57 30.54 8.25 -13.53
CA ASN A 57 31.56 7.57 -14.34
C ASN A 57 32.38 8.56 -15.18
N LEU A 58 31.77 9.65 -15.66
CA LEU A 58 32.46 10.70 -16.39
C LEU A 58 33.37 11.57 -15.50
N LEU A 59 32.99 11.77 -14.22
CA LEU A 59 33.78 12.53 -13.24
C LEU A 59 34.93 11.74 -12.62
N LEU A 60 34.78 10.42 -12.47
CA LEU A 60 35.81 9.52 -11.94
C LEU A 60 36.87 9.11 -12.97
N ARG A 61 36.68 9.48 -14.23
CA ARG A 61 37.60 9.24 -15.34
C ARG A 61 38.35 10.51 -15.70
#